data_AF-A0A2M8B518-F1
#
_entry.id   AF-A0A2M8B518-F1
#
_cell.length_a   1.000
_cell.length_b   1.000
_cell.length_c   1.000
_cell.angle_alpha   90.00
_cell.angle_beta   90.00
_cell.angle_gamma   90.00
#
_symmetry.space_group_name_H-M   'P 1'
#
loop_
_entity.id
_entity.type
_entity.pdbx_description
1 polymer ?
#
loop_
_entity_poly.entity_id
_entity_poly.type
_entity_poly.pdbx_seq_one_letter_code
_entity_poly.pdbx_strand_id
1 'polypeptide(L)'
;MSEPDKNQANGLYAFTIDRPIATTMVVLAVCVFGTLSYSRLRVDLMPEMNYPTLTVRTEYPGAAPEEVERELAKPIEDALRTVEDLSSISSVSRAGTCDVIMEFNWGAGMDFASQKVRERLDLITLPDEAGRPLLLRYDPTLDPIMRLGVYSSGEGEEDLEVLRRYAEDEVERAIEKLPGIAMVRVSGGEETLIRIELKQSLMAFYGLSSAQVIDRLRQENINLAGGQLDDGSLEYLVRTMSEFGTLDELRELIVARAGSTVVRLSDVADVRRDVADREVITRIGEAESVEIEIFKEADANIVEVAERVRNRVYGDPNEAKAKEEAGKGDARPRDKGKGGPPGKKRVPTLVETAPKGISIKLLTDRSVFIRAAIDEVVDTAFIGGVLAVIILFLFLRSFFSTTIIALSIPLSIVVTFGGLYLGDVSLNIMSLGGLALGIGMLVDNAVVVLESIHRCREEGDEVRAASLRGVREV
;
A
#
# COMPACT_ATOMS: atom_id res chain seq x y z
N MET A 1 43.12 -41.40 16.67
CA MET A 1 42.00 -40.62 16.14
C MET A 1 41.02 -40.47 17.27
N SER A 2 40.89 -39.25 17.79
CA SER A 2 40.30 -38.93 19.09
C SER A 2 38.79 -39.15 19.12
N GLU A 3 38.29 -39.84 20.15
CA GLU A 3 36.85 -39.89 20.49
C GLU A 3 36.35 -38.45 20.73
N PRO A 4 35.17 -38.05 20.20
CA PRO A 4 34.56 -36.81 20.58
C PRO A 4 33.95 -36.92 21.99
N ASP A 5 33.91 -35.76 22.64
CA ASP A 5 33.79 -35.51 24.07
C ASP A 5 32.40 -35.90 24.66
N LYS A 6 32.30 -37.09 25.27
CA LYS A 6 31.08 -37.59 25.93
C LYS A 6 30.66 -36.80 27.19
N ASN A 7 31.46 -35.85 27.67
CA ASN A 7 31.20 -35.11 28.91
C ASN A 7 30.56 -33.73 28.72
N GLN A 8 30.59 -33.12 27.53
CA GLN A 8 29.91 -31.83 27.30
C GLN A 8 28.40 -31.97 27.14
N ALA A 9 27.91 -33.04 26.49
CA ALA A 9 26.47 -33.30 26.32
C ALA A 9 25.75 -33.60 27.65
N ASN A 10 26.49 -34.03 28.68
CA ASN A 10 25.93 -34.28 30.01
C ASN A 10 25.41 -33.00 30.68
N GLY A 11 25.98 -31.83 30.36
CA GLY A 11 25.65 -30.58 31.05
C GLY A 11 24.32 -29.97 30.63
N LEU A 12 24.03 -29.89 29.32
CA LEU A 12 22.90 -29.12 28.82
C LEU A 12 21.53 -29.80 29.06
N TYR A 13 21.44 -31.11 28.78
CA TYR A 13 20.18 -31.85 28.98
C TYR A 13 19.90 -32.08 30.47
N ALA A 14 20.92 -32.41 31.27
CA ALA A 14 20.76 -32.55 32.72
C ALA A 14 20.37 -31.22 33.37
N PHE A 15 20.95 -30.09 32.92
CA PHE A 15 20.58 -28.76 33.44
C PHE A 15 19.10 -28.42 33.21
N THR A 16 18.57 -28.73 32.02
CA THR A 16 17.17 -28.50 31.66
C THR A 16 16.20 -29.35 32.48
N ILE A 17 16.58 -30.60 32.79
CA ILE A 17 15.80 -31.54 33.61
C ILE A 17 15.89 -31.20 35.11
N ASP A 18 17.05 -30.75 35.59
CA ASP A 18 17.32 -30.52 37.00
C ASP A 18 16.76 -29.18 37.52
N ARG A 19 16.46 -28.24 36.62
CA ARG A 19 15.89 -26.93 36.94
C ARG A 19 14.54 -26.70 36.25
N PRO A 20 13.48 -27.44 36.61
CA PRO A 20 12.19 -27.37 35.92
C PRO A 20 11.56 -25.97 35.98
N ILE A 21 11.72 -25.24 37.09
CA ILE A 21 11.21 -23.87 37.26
C ILE A 21 11.93 -22.90 36.32
N ALA A 22 13.26 -23.00 36.20
CA ALA A 22 14.02 -22.11 35.32
C ALA A 22 13.69 -22.36 33.84
N THR A 23 13.63 -23.64 33.43
CA THR A 23 13.26 -24.04 32.06
C THR A 23 11.86 -23.55 31.71
N THR A 24 10.87 -23.77 32.58
CA THR A 24 9.50 -23.31 32.34
C THR A 24 9.39 -21.79 32.28
N MET A 25 10.12 -21.04 33.13
CA MET A 25 10.17 -19.58 33.04
C MET A 25 10.74 -19.09 31.70
N VAL A 26 11.81 -19.73 31.20
CA VAL A 26 12.40 -19.38 29.89
C VAL A 26 11.42 -19.66 28.77
N VAL A 27 10.82 -20.86 28.74
CA VAL A 27 9.81 -21.21 27.72
C VAL A 27 8.64 -20.23 27.76
N LEU A 28 8.15 -19.88 28.95
CA LEU A 28 7.05 -18.93 29.11
C LEU A 28 7.44 -17.51 28.65
N ALA A 29 8.67 -17.06 28.94
CA ALA A 29 9.17 -15.77 28.47
C ALA A 29 9.22 -15.72 26.93
N VAL A 30 9.71 -16.79 26.28
CA VAL A 30 9.72 -16.90 24.81
C VAL A 30 8.30 -16.97 24.25
N CYS A 31 7.37 -17.66 24.91
CA CYS A 31 5.95 -17.68 24.51
C CYS A 31 5.31 -16.30 24.56
N VAL A 32 5.52 -15.57 25.65
CA VAL A 32 4.99 -14.20 25.81
C VAL A 32 5.58 -13.30 24.73
N PHE A 33 6.90 -13.37 24.50
CA PHE A 33 7.55 -12.61 23.44
C PHE A 33 6.97 -12.97 22.05
N GLY A 34 6.90 -14.26 21.71
CA GLY A 34 6.34 -14.72 20.44
C GLY A 34 4.88 -14.31 20.21
N THR A 35 4.07 -14.32 21.28
CA THR A 35 2.67 -13.89 21.24
C THR A 35 2.55 -12.37 21.04
N LEU A 36 3.41 -11.58 21.69
CA LEU A 36 3.48 -10.13 21.46
C LEU A 36 3.97 -9.82 20.04
N SER A 37 4.98 -10.54 19.56
CA SER A 37 5.52 -10.42 18.20
C SER A 37 4.47 -10.73 17.13
N TYR A 38 3.66 -11.78 17.32
CA TYR A 38 2.57 -12.13 16.41
C TYR A 38 1.63 -10.95 16.12
N SER A 39 1.28 -10.17 17.16
CA SER A 39 0.39 -9.01 16.99
C SER A 39 0.99 -7.84 16.18
N ARG A 40 2.30 -7.85 15.93
CA ARG A 40 3.03 -6.79 15.22
C ARG A 40 3.62 -7.23 13.88
N LEU A 41 3.53 -8.51 13.53
CA LEU A 41 4.08 -9.02 12.28
C LEU A 41 3.29 -8.46 11.08
N ARG A 42 4.03 -8.06 10.05
CA ARG A 42 3.48 -7.65 8.77
C ARG A 42 2.94 -8.89 8.05
N VAL A 43 1.78 -8.76 7.42
CA VAL A 43 1.09 -9.87 6.76
C VAL A 43 0.99 -9.53 5.29
N ASP A 44 1.68 -10.30 4.46
CA ASP A 44 1.81 -10.05 3.02
C ASP A 44 1.53 -11.33 2.22
N LEU A 45 1.10 -11.19 0.97
CA LEU A 45 0.86 -12.35 0.11
C LEU A 45 2.17 -13.04 -0.28
N MET A 46 3.15 -12.22 -0.64
CA MET A 46 4.48 -12.58 -1.11
C MET A 46 5.49 -11.75 -0.34
N PRO A 47 6.74 -12.23 -0.15
CA PRO A 47 7.80 -11.41 0.43
C PRO A 47 8.02 -10.15 -0.41
N GLU A 48 8.61 -9.10 0.18
CA GLU A 48 9.01 -7.91 -0.57
C GLU A 48 10.01 -8.31 -1.67
N MET A 49 9.53 -8.31 -2.93
CA MET A 49 10.35 -8.62 -4.10
C MET A 49 10.90 -7.30 -4.63
N ASN A 50 12.21 -7.11 -4.54
CA ASN A 50 12.89 -6.07 -5.32
C ASN A 50 12.92 -6.54 -6.77
N TYR A 51 11.94 -6.10 -7.56
CA TYR A 51 11.87 -6.43 -8.97
C TYR A 51 13.12 -5.90 -9.68
N PRO A 52 13.92 -6.77 -10.31
CA PRO A 52 15.18 -6.39 -10.93
C PRO A 52 14.93 -5.73 -12.29
N THR A 53 14.14 -4.65 -12.33
CA THR A 53 13.71 -3.98 -13.58
C THR A 53 14.05 -2.50 -13.53
N LEU A 54 14.67 -1.99 -14.59
CA LEU A 54 14.93 -0.57 -14.80
C LEU A 54 14.32 -0.13 -16.12
N THR A 55 13.69 1.03 -16.13
CA THR A 55 13.15 1.65 -17.34
C THR A 55 13.89 2.95 -17.62
N VAL A 56 14.39 3.10 -18.83
CA VAL A 56 14.97 4.35 -19.32
C VAL A 56 13.93 5.00 -20.23
N ARG A 57 13.34 6.10 -19.76
CA ARG A 57 12.37 6.88 -20.52
C ARG A 57 13.05 8.09 -21.15
N THR A 58 12.85 8.28 -22.45
CA THR A 58 13.37 9.44 -23.19
C THR A 58 12.25 10.06 -24.00
N GLU A 59 12.06 11.38 -23.87
CA GLU A 59 11.05 12.13 -24.63
C GLU A 59 11.66 12.70 -25.91
N TYR A 60 10.91 12.68 -27.02
CA TYR A 60 11.31 13.29 -28.29
C TYR A 60 10.08 13.95 -28.94
N PRO A 61 9.64 15.11 -28.42
CA PRO A 61 8.37 15.71 -28.79
C PRO A 61 8.23 15.94 -30.29
N GLY A 62 7.12 15.48 -30.87
CA GLY A 62 6.83 15.66 -32.30
C GLY A 62 7.41 14.58 -33.23
N ALA A 63 8.25 13.66 -32.73
CA ALA A 63 8.80 12.57 -33.54
C ALA A 63 7.79 11.42 -33.76
N ALA A 64 7.83 10.82 -34.96
CA ALA A 64 7.04 9.64 -35.30
C ALA A 64 7.62 8.36 -34.64
N PRO A 65 6.81 7.32 -34.35
CA PRO A 65 7.29 6.09 -33.70
C PRO A 65 8.52 5.45 -34.37
N GLU A 66 8.58 5.46 -35.71
CA GLU A 66 9.70 4.88 -36.48
C GLU A 66 10.99 5.70 -36.36
N GLU A 67 10.86 7.02 -36.22
CA GLU A 67 11.98 7.92 -35.98
C GLU A 67 12.50 7.77 -34.56
N VAL A 68 11.59 7.70 -33.58
CA VAL A 68 11.91 7.38 -32.18
C VAL A 68 12.65 6.04 -32.07
N GLU A 69 12.20 5.01 -32.78
CA GLU A 69 12.88 3.71 -32.77
C GLU A 69 14.32 3.80 -33.31
N ARG A 70 14.50 4.49 -34.44
CA ARG A 70 15.78 4.58 -35.14
C ARG A 70 16.78 5.48 -34.42
N GLU A 71 16.32 6.61 -33.88
CA GLU A 71 17.17 7.68 -33.37
C GLU A 71 17.33 7.66 -31.84
N LEU A 72 16.38 7.04 -31.11
CA LEU A 72 16.48 6.85 -29.67
C LEU A 72 16.59 5.38 -29.27
N ALA A 73 15.59 4.57 -29.60
CA ALA A 73 15.46 3.23 -29.02
C ALA A 73 16.68 2.34 -29.35
N LYS A 74 17.06 2.24 -30.63
CA LYS A 74 18.20 1.41 -31.07
C LYS A 74 19.54 1.86 -30.46
N PRO A 75 19.94 3.15 -30.55
CA PRO A 75 21.17 3.61 -29.90
C PRO A 75 21.20 3.37 -28.39
N ILE A 76 20.08 3.59 -27.69
CA ILE A 76 19.97 3.36 -26.24
C ILE A 76 20.08 1.86 -25.94
N GLU A 77 19.33 1.01 -26.66
CA GLU A 77 19.34 -0.44 -26.48
C GLU A 77 20.74 -1.02 -26.71
N ASP A 78 21.41 -0.64 -27.81
CA ASP A 78 22.74 -1.13 -28.15
C ASP A 78 23.79 -0.73 -27.11
N ALA A 79 23.70 0.47 -26.54
CA ALA A 79 24.59 0.90 -25.47
C ALA A 79 24.34 0.12 -24.16
N LEU A 80 23.06 -0.11 -23.83
CA LEU A 80 22.64 -0.75 -22.58
C LEU A 80 22.79 -2.27 -22.58
N ARG A 81 22.84 -2.93 -23.74
CA ARG A 81 23.16 -4.37 -23.87
C ARG A 81 24.53 -4.76 -23.27
N THR A 82 25.41 -3.78 -23.05
CA THR A 82 26.75 -4.01 -22.46
C THR A 82 26.78 -3.96 -20.93
N VAL A 83 25.61 -3.77 -20.29
CA VAL A 83 25.49 -3.78 -18.83
C VAL A 83 25.49 -5.22 -18.31
N GLU A 84 26.21 -5.47 -17.22
CA GLU A 84 26.31 -6.79 -16.59
C GLU A 84 25.00 -7.18 -15.89
N ASP A 85 24.79 -8.48 -15.68
CA ASP A 85 23.59 -9.07 -15.05
C ASP A 85 22.26 -8.80 -15.76
N LEU A 86 22.29 -8.29 -16.99
CA LEU A 86 21.11 -8.09 -17.83
C LEU A 86 20.58 -9.44 -18.35
N SER A 87 19.33 -9.76 -18.01
CA SER A 87 18.60 -10.94 -18.48
C SER A 87 17.91 -10.67 -19.82
N SER A 88 17.17 -9.56 -19.91
CA SER A 88 16.46 -9.17 -21.12
C SER A 88 16.43 -7.64 -21.29
N ILE A 89 16.33 -7.19 -22.53
CA ILE A 89 16.12 -5.77 -22.86
C ILE A 89 15.06 -5.70 -23.96
N SER A 90 14.15 -4.75 -23.81
CA SER A 90 13.10 -4.46 -24.79
C SER A 90 12.86 -2.96 -24.86
N SER A 91 12.35 -2.48 -25.99
CA SER A 91 12.01 -1.07 -26.16
C SER A 91 10.60 -0.90 -26.69
N VAL A 92 9.90 0.12 -26.22
CA VAL A 92 8.59 0.52 -26.72
C VAL A 92 8.69 1.94 -27.25
N SER A 93 8.53 2.10 -28.55
CA SER A 93 8.54 3.40 -29.24
C SER A 93 7.10 3.84 -29.50
N ARG A 94 6.76 5.04 -29.03
CA ARG A 94 5.48 5.71 -29.30
C ARG A 94 5.77 7.09 -29.89
N ALA A 95 4.73 7.74 -30.41
CA ALA A 95 4.85 9.13 -30.85
C ALA A 95 5.31 9.99 -29.66
N GLY A 96 6.41 10.70 -29.83
CA GLY A 96 6.95 11.59 -28.80
C GLY A 96 7.73 10.92 -27.65
N THR A 97 7.73 9.59 -27.51
CA THR A 97 8.31 8.92 -26.32
C THR A 97 8.93 7.55 -26.61
N CYS A 98 10.04 7.25 -25.93
CA CYS A 98 10.75 5.97 -25.98
C CYS A 98 10.94 5.43 -24.57
N ASP A 99 10.49 4.19 -24.34
CA ASP A 99 10.72 3.45 -23.09
C ASP A 99 11.61 2.25 -23.37
N VAL A 100 12.81 2.20 -22.79
CA VAL A 100 13.70 1.03 -22.84
C VAL A 100 13.64 0.32 -21.49
N ILE A 101 13.14 -0.91 -21.48
CA ILE A 101 12.90 -1.73 -20.29
C ILE A 101 13.99 -2.80 -20.22
N MET A 102 14.73 -2.80 -19.12
CA MET A 102 15.79 -3.76 -18.82
C MET A 102 15.38 -4.63 -17.65
N GLU A 103 15.44 -5.95 -17.84
CA GLU A 103 15.28 -6.93 -16.78
C GLU A 103 16.63 -7.52 -16.43
N PHE A 104 16.97 -7.54 -15.15
CA PHE A 104 18.21 -8.07 -14.60
C PHE A 104 17.96 -9.43 -13.93
N ASN A 105 19.04 -10.19 -13.72
CA ASN A 105 18.98 -11.42 -12.95
C ASN A 105 18.57 -11.16 -11.50
N TRP A 106 17.86 -12.12 -10.89
CA TRP A 106 17.49 -12.05 -9.48
C TRP A 106 18.73 -11.94 -8.58
N GLY A 107 18.68 -11.04 -7.60
CA GLY A 107 19.79 -10.78 -6.69
C GLY A 107 20.88 -9.85 -7.23
N ALA A 108 20.71 -9.32 -8.45
CA ALA A 108 21.57 -8.26 -8.96
C ALA A 108 21.51 -7.00 -8.06
N GLY A 109 22.66 -6.39 -7.81
CA GLY A 109 22.75 -5.16 -7.03
C GLY A 109 22.20 -3.97 -7.82
N MET A 110 20.91 -3.67 -7.66
CA MET A 110 20.22 -2.67 -8.48
C MET A 110 20.80 -1.26 -8.39
N ASP A 111 21.44 -0.90 -7.26
CA ASP A 111 22.15 0.37 -7.15
C ASP A 111 23.35 0.43 -8.10
N PHE A 112 24.16 -0.63 -8.14
CA PHE A 112 25.27 -0.77 -9.10
C PHE A 112 24.77 -0.84 -10.54
N ALA A 113 23.71 -1.62 -10.80
CA ALA A 113 23.10 -1.70 -12.13
C ALA A 113 22.63 -0.32 -12.60
N SER A 114 21.96 0.45 -11.73
CA SER A 114 21.47 1.79 -12.07
C SER A 114 22.60 2.79 -12.34
N GLN A 115 23.71 2.69 -11.59
CA GLN A 115 24.90 3.48 -11.85
C GLN A 115 25.53 3.10 -13.20
N LYS A 116 25.66 1.80 -13.48
CA LYS A 116 26.24 1.31 -14.74
C LYS A 116 25.41 1.72 -15.95
N VAL A 117 24.09 1.62 -15.86
CA VAL A 117 23.16 2.10 -16.88
C VAL A 117 23.38 3.58 -17.14
N ARG A 118 23.47 4.41 -16.10
CA ARG A 118 23.74 5.85 -16.25
C ARG A 118 25.08 6.11 -16.93
N GLU A 119 26.14 5.43 -16.50
CA GLU A 119 27.47 5.53 -17.14
C GLU A 119 27.42 5.18 -18.63
N ARG A 120 26.59 4.23 -19.05
CA ARG A 120 26.42 3.89 -20.48
C ARG A 120 25.59 4.91 -21.24
N LEU A 121 24.54 5.45 -20.62
CA LEU A 121 23.72 6.51 -21.22
C LEU A 121 24.48 7.83 -21.39
N ASP A 122 25.43 8.12 -20.50
CA ASP A 122 26.24 9.34 -20.61
C ASP A 122 27.24 9.28 -21.79
N LEU A 123 27.47 8.10 -22.38
CA LEU A 123 28.39 7.89 -23.52
C LEU A 123 27.72 8.03 -24.89
N ILE A 124 26.38 8.00 -24.94
CA ILE A 124 25.64 8.10 -26.20
C ILE A 124 25.31 9.56 -26.52
N THR A 125 25.36 9.90 -27.80
CA THR A 125 24.90 11.20 -28.30
C THR A 125 23.50 11.04 -28.85
N LEU A 126 22.53 11.70 -28.22
CA LEU A 126 21.15 11.77 -28.68
C LEU A 126 20.91 13.06 -29.50
N PRO A 127 19.87 13.11 -30.34
CA PRO A 127 19.47 14.35 -31.03
C PRO A 127 19.22 15.51 -30.05
N ASP A 128 19.54 16.74 -30.46
CA ASP A 128 19.42 17.93 -29.60
C ASP A 128 17.98 18.23 -29.16
N GLU A 129 17.00 17.80 -29.95
CA GLU A 129 15.57 17.94 -29.67
C GLU A 129 15.04 16.86 -28.70
N ALA A 130 15.82 15.81 -28.44
CA ALA A 130 15.45 14.77 -27.49
C ALA A 130 15.72 15.24 -26.04
N GLY A 131 14.78 14.93 -25.16
CA GLY A 131 14.93 15.09 -23.73
C GLY A 131 16.04 14.20 -23.17
N ARG A 132 16.49 14.48 -21.95
CA ARG A 132 17.49 13.65 -21.27
C ARG A 132 16.86 12.30 -20.85
N PRO A 133 17.56 11.17 -21.01
CA PRO A 133 17.08 9.89 -20.54
C PRO A 133 16.86 9.90 -19.02
N LEU A 134 15.65 9.56 -18.60
CA LEU A 134 15.25 9.44 -17.21
C LEU A 134 15.29 7.97 -16.80
N LEU A 135 16.07 7.66 -15.77
CA LEU A 135 16.14 6.32 -15.21
C LEU A 135 15.06 6.15 -14.14
N LEU A 136 14.09 5.29 -14.43
CA LEU A 136 12.98 4.93 -13.58
C LEU A 136 13.19 3.51 -13.04
N ARG A 137 12.92 3.31 -11.76
CA ARG A 137 12.88 1.97 -11.15
C ARG A 137 11.43 1.50 -11.13
N TYR A 138 11.19 0.22 -11.38
CA TYR A 138 9.87 -0.34 -11.12
C TYR A 138 9.66 -0.37 -9.60
N ASP A 139 8.58 0.24 -9.15
CA ASP A 139 8.23 0.30 -7.74
C ASP A 139 6.82 -0.31 -7.56
N PRO A 140 6.71 -1.50 -6.94
CA PRO A 140 5.42 -2.16 -6.72
C PRO A 140 4.51 -1.38 -5.75
N THR A 141 5.04 -0.39 -5.02
CA THR A 141 4.20 0.53 -4.22
C THR A 141 3.36 1.48 -5.09
N LEU A 142 3.75 1.66 -6.36
CA LEU A 142 2.98 2.39 -7.37
C LEU A 142 1.82 1.57 -7.95
N ASP A 143 1.62 0.33 -7.50
CA ASP A 143 0.40 -0.41 -7.78
C ASP A 143 -0.66 -0.10 -6.72
N PRO A 144 -1.91 0.22 -7.11
CA PRO A 144 -2.94 0.52 -6.13
C PRO A 144 -3.38 -0.75 -5.39
N ILE A 145 -3.56 -0.63 -4.08
CA ILE A 145 -4.05 -1.71 -3.22
C ILE A 145 -5.57 -1.89 -3.32
N MET A 146 -6.28 -0.79 -3.60
CA MET A 146 -7.71 -0.78 -3.82
C MET A 146 -8.09 0.21 -4.90
N ARG A 147 -9.16 -0.11 -5.62
CA ARG A 147 -9.78 0.73 -6.66
C ARG A 147 -11.26 0.92 -6.31
N LEU A 148 -11.69 2.16 -6.22
CA LEU A 148 -13.09 2.53 -6.04
C LEU A 148 -13.59 3.17 -7.34
N GLY A 149 -14.86 2.92 -7.65
CA GLY A 149 -15.54 3.47 -8.81
C GLY A 149 -16.69 4.35 -8.33
N VAL A 150 -16.70 5.60 -8.77
CA VAL A 150 -17.78 6.55 -8.53
C VAL A 150 -18.57 6.70 -9.83
N TYR A 151 -19.86 6.41 -9.78
CA TYR A 151 -20.73 6.41 -10.95
C TYR A 151 -22.13 6.89 -10.59
N SER A 152 -22.89 7.31 -11.61
CA SER A 152 -24.28 7.68 -11.45
C SER A 152 -25.16 6.42 -11.37
N SER A 153 -26.00 6.33 -10.35
CA SER A 153 -26.93 5.20 -10.12
C SER A 153 -28.39 5.50 -10.49
N GLY A 154 -28.66 6.61 -11.18
CA GLY A 154 -30.01 7.03 -11.59
C GLY A 154 -30.16 7.22 -13.10
N GLU A 155 -31.40 7.23 -13.59
CA GLU A 155 -31.76 7.54 -14.99
C GLU A 155 -31.63 9.05 -15.33
N GLY A 156 -30.60 9.70 -14.79
CA GLY A 156 -30.26 11.10 -15.07
C GLY A 156 -29.05 11.22 -15.98
N GLU A 157 -28.88 12.39 -16.60
CA GLU A 157 -27.69 12.73 -17.37
C GLU A 157 -26.44 12.54 -16.48
N GLU A 158 -25.44 11.81 -16.98
CA GLU A 158 -24.20 11.54 -16.27
C GLU A 158 -23.40 12.85 -16.15
N ASP A 159 -23.56 13.55 -15.03
CA ASP A 159 -22.79 14.75 -14.73
C ASP A 159 -21.39 14.34 -14.24
N LEU A 160 -20.49 14.12 -15.20
CA LEU A 160 -19.11 13.69 -14.97
C LEU A 160 -18.30 14.71 -14.17
N GLU A 161 -18.63 16.01 -14.30
CA GLU A 161 -18.03 17.07 -13.48
C GLU A 161 -18.41 16.87 -12.01
N VAL A 162 -19.70 16.66 -11.71
CA VAL A 162 -20.16 16.44 -10.33
C VAL A 162 -19.58 15.15 -9.74
N LEU A 163 -19.48 14.07 -10.52
CA LEU A 163 -18.85 12.83 -10.08
C LEU A 163 -17.37 13.05 -9.73
N ARG A 164 -16.63 13.77 -10.58
CA ARG A 164 -15.20 14.04 -10.37
C ARG A 164 -14.96 14.95 -9.19
N ARG A 165 -15.72 16.05 -9.08
CA ARG A 165 -15.62 16.96 -7.93
C ARG A 165 -15.93 16.24 -6.61
N TYR A 166 -16.93 15.36 -6.60
CA TYR A 166 -17.21 14.55 -5.40
C TYR A 166 -16.06 13.58 -5.07
N ALA A 167 -15.46 12.96 -6.10
CA ALA A 167 -14.30 12.09 -5.92
C ALA A 167 -13.09 12.84 -5.34
N GLU A 168 -12.76 14.03 -5.86
CA GLU A 168 -11.60 14.84 -5.43
C GLU A 168 -11.84 15.52 -4.07
N ASP A 169 -12.95 16.24 -3.91
CA ASP A 169 -13.13 17.08 -2.72
C ASP A 169 -13.56 16.31 -1.47
N GLU A 170 -14.34 15.24 -1.63
CA GLU A 170 -14.89 14.49 -0.50
C GLU A 170 -14.17 13.15 -0.32
N VAL A 171 -14.09 12.33 -1.38
CA VAL A 171 -13.59 10.95 -1.25
C VAL A 171 -12.07 10.90 -1.09
N GLU A 172 -11.32 11.52 -2.00
CA GLU A 172 -9.85 11.59 -1.97
C GLU A 172 -9.39 12.20 -0.64
N ARG A 173 -9.84 13.43 -0.31
CA ARG A 173 -9.47 14.11 0.95
C ARG A 173 -9.84 13.32 2.21
N ALA A 174 -10.91 12.53 2.19
CA ALA A 174 -11.30 11.71 3.33
C ALA A 174 -10.45 10.45 3.48
N ILE A 175 -10.03 9.86 2.36
CA ILE A 175 -9.22 8.65 2.34
C ILE A 175 -7.76 8.99 2.64
N GLU A 176 -7.18 10.02 2.03
CA GLU A 176 -5.78 10.43 2.27
C GLU A 176 -5.45 10.70 3.75
N LYS A 177 -6.43 11.11 4.56
CA LYS A 177 -6.27 11.33 6.00
C LYS A 177 -6.11 10.04 6.81
N LEU A 178 -6.36 8.87 6.22
CA LEU A 178 -6.29 7.60 6.93
C LEU A 178 -4.83 7.13 7.05
N PRO A 179 -4.41 6.63 8.23
CA PRO A 179 -3.03 6.17 8.41
C PRO A 179 -2.72 4.95 7.52
N GLY A 180 -1.52 4.92 6.94
CA GLY A 180 -1.04 3.85 6.05
C GLY A 180 -1.34 4.08 4.56
N ILE A 181 -1.91 5.23 4.20
CA ILE A 181 -2.20 5.63 2.81
C ILE A 181 -1.16 6.66 2.38
N ALA A 182 -0.48 6.40 1.26
CA ALA A 182 0.55 7.28 0.72
C ALA A 182 -0.04 8.33 -0.23
N MET A 183 -0.98 7.92 -1.06
CA MET A 183 -1.57 8.75 -2.10
C MET A 183 -2.91 8.18 -2.53
N VAL A 184 -3.84 9.05 -2.92
CA VAL A 184 -5.06 8.69 -3.62
C VAL A 184 -5.07 9.41 -4.96
N ARG A 185 -5.36 8.70 -6.05
CA ARG A 185 -5.39 9.28 -7.40
C ARG A 185 -6.79 9.14 -7.97
N VAL A 186 -7.32 10.25 -8.48
CA VAL A 186 -8.61 10.30 -9.17
C VAL A 186 -8.36 10.32 -10.68
N SER A 187 -9.03 9.43 -11.41
CA SER A 187 -8.89 9.24 -12.86
C SER A 187 -10.26 9.21 -13.53
N GLY A 188 -10.37 9.76 -14.75
CA GLY A 188 -11.63 9.86 -15.48
C GLY A 188 -12.47 11.06 -15.06
N GLY A 189 -13.77 11.04 -15.41
CA GLY A 189 -14.66 12.19 -15.28
C GLY A 189 -14.25 13.39 -16.14
N GLU A 190 -14.83 14.54 -15.82
CA GLU A 190 -14.58 15.82 -16.49
C GLU A 190 -13.94 16.79 -15.50
N GLU A 191 -12.72 17.24 -15.81
CA GLU A 191 -12.00 18.22 -15.00
C GLU A 191 -12.37 19.63 -15.44
N THR A 192 -12.91 20.43 -14.52
CA THR A 192 -13.30 21.81 -14.81
C THR A 192 -12.07 22.72 -14.80
N LEU A 193 -11.87 23.45 -15.89
CA LEU A 193 -10.88 24.51 -15.99
C LEU A 193 -11.53 25.85 -16.35
N ILE A 194 -10.79 26.93 -16.17
CA ILE A 194 -11.18 28.24 -16.70
C ILE A 194 -10.43 28.45 -18.01
N ARG A 195 -11.17 28.45 -19.13
CA ARG A 195 -10.60 28.71 -20.45
C ARG A 195 -10.62 30.22 -20.73
N ILE A 196 -9.45 30.76 -21.00
CA ILE A 196 -9.23 32.16 -21.40
C ILE A 196 -8.81 32.18 -22.88
N GLU A 197 -9.74 32.49 -23.77
CA GLU A 197 -9.51 32.54 -25.21
C GLU A 197 -9.16 33.96 -25.64
N LEU A 198 -7.87 34.22 -25.87
CA LEU A 198 -7.39 35.54 -26.25
C LEU A 198 -7.78 35.89 -27.70
N LYS A 199 -8.47 37.01 -27.88
CA LYS A 199 -8.89 37.51 -29.19
C LYS A 199 -7.77 38.35 -29.81
N GLN A 200 -6.99 37.75 -30.70
CA GLN A 200 -5.79 38.37 -31.30
C GLN A 200 -6.07 39.74 -31.95
N SER A 201 -7.21 39.92 -32.63
CA SER A 201 -7.59 41.18 -33.26
C SER A 201 -7.79 42.32 -32.27
N LEU A 202 -8.43 42.05 -31.13
CA LEU A 202 -8.66 43.04 -30.06
C LEU A 202 -7.37 43.34 -29.31
N MET A 203 -6.55 42.32 -29.03
CA MET A 203 -5.22 42.52 -28.45
C MET A 203 -4.35 43.42 -29.34
N ALA A 204 -4.33 43.17 -30.66
CA ALA A 204 -3.58 43.99 -31.60
C ALA A 204 -4.08 45.44 -31.65
N PHE A 205 -5.41 45.66 -31.59
CA PHE A 205 -6.01 47.00 -31.52
C PHE A 205 -5.55 47.79 -30.28
N TYR A 206 -5.48 47.14 -29.12
CA TYR A 206 -5.00 47.76 -27.87
C TYR A 206 -3.47 47.75 -27.71
N GLY A 207 -2.72 47.22 -28.69
CA GLY A 207 -1.26 47.11 -28.62
C GLY A 207 -0.76 46.16 -27.54
N LEU A 208 -1.55 45.14 -27.19
CA LEU A 208 -1.25 44.16 -26.15
C LEU A 208 -0.69 42.86 -26.72
N SER A 209 0.28 42.31 -26.02
CA SER A 209 0.83 40.97 -26.29
C SER A 209 0.19 39.93 -25.37
N SER A 210 0.11 38.67 -25.82
CA SER A 210 -0.34 37.56 -24.98
C SER A 210 0.51 37.39 -23.72
N ALA A 211 1.83 37.62 -23.82
CA ALA A 211 2.75 37.59 -22.68
C ALA A 211 2.35 38.60 -21.60
N GLN A 212 2.03 39.83 -21.96
CA GLN A 212 1.56 40.85 -21.01
C GLN A 212 0.27 40.43 -20.29
N VAL A 213 -0.67 39.79 -21.01
CA VAL A 213 -1.90 39.29 -20.38
C VAL A 213 -1.59 38.18 -19.37
N ILE A 214 -0.73 37.23 -19.75
CA ILE A 214 -0.31 36.11 -18.89
C ILE A 214 0.43 36.62 -17.64
N ASP A 215 1.37 37.56 -17.81
CA ASP A 215 2.12 38.14 -16.70
C ASP A 215 1.21 38.89 -15.73
N ARG A 216 0.23 39.63 -16.25
CA ARG A 216 -0.75 40.34 -15.41
C ARG A 216 -1.64 39.39 -14.63
N LEU A 217 -2.10 38.30 -15.26
CA LEU A 217 -2.83 37.22 -14.60
C LEU A 217 -2.02 36.59 -13.46
N ARG A 218 -0.72 36.34 -13.69
CA ARG A 218 0.18 35.79 -12.66
C ARG A 218 0.40 36.75 -11.50
N GLN A 219 0.49 38.05 -11.75
CA GLN A 219 0.70 39.07 -10.72
C GLN A 219 -0.50 39.26 -9.80
N GLU A 220 -1.72 39.06 -10.29
CA GLU A 220 -2.92 39.17 -9.48
C GLU A 220 -3.19 37.90 -8.64
N ASN A 221 -2.58 36.77 -8.99
CA ASN A 221 -2.76 35.51 -8.29
C ASN A 221 -1.61 35.24 -7.29
N ILE A 222 -1.24 36.24 -6.47
CA ILE A 222 -0.16 36.12 -5.48
C ILE A 222 -0.65 36.53 -4.09
N ASN A 223 -0.63 35.60 -3.13
CA ASN A 223 -0.94 35.85 -1.73
C ASN A 223 0.33 36.26 -0.96
N LEU A 224 0.69 37.55 -0.99
CA LEU A 224 1.85 38.11 -0.29
C LEU A 224 1.51 38.56 1.14
N ALA A 225 2.42 38.28 2.08
CA ALA A 225 2.33 38.81 3.45
C ALA A 225 2.83 40.27 3.47
N GLY A 226 1.98 41.18 3.97
CA GLY A 226 2.26 42.61 4.11
C GLY A 226 3.01 43.00 5.38
N GLY A 227 3.39 42.02 6.23
CA GLY A 227 4.13 42.23 7.48
C GLY A 227 3.25 42.27 8.73
N GLN A 228 3.85 42.63 9.87
CA GLN A 228 3.17 42.81 11.15
C GLN A 228 3.12 44.32 11.47
N LEU A 229 1.95 44.78 11.92
CA LEU A 229 1.70 46.13 12.39
C LEU A 229 1.45 46.07 13.89
N ASP A 230 2.39 46.59 14.68
CA ASP A 230 2.23 46.69 16.13
C ASP A 230 1.43 47.93 16.51
N ASP A 231 0.31 47.76 17.20
CA ASP A 231 -0.43 48.81 17.89
C ASP A 231 -0.48 48.53 19.40
N GLY A 232 0.56 48.99 20.10
CA GLY A 232 0.66 48.88 21.55
C GLY A 232 0.85 47.44 22.04
N SER A 233 -0.24 46.80 22.48
CA SER A 233 -0.23 45.41 22.97
C SER A 233 -0.83 44.41 21.97
N LEU A 234 -1.27 44.87 20.80
CA LEU A 234 -1.89 44.06 19.76
C LEU A 234 -1.03 44.12 18.51
N GLU A 235 -0.65 42.94 17.99
CA GLU A 235 0.12 42.79 16.77
C GLU A 235 -0.84 42.33 15.66
N TYR A 236 -1.01 43.17 14.64
CA TYR A 236 -1.88 42.89 13.49
C TYR A 236 -1.06 42.38 12.32
N LEU A 237 -1.35 41.16 11.87
CA LEU A 237 -0.75 40.62 10.65
C LEU A 237 -1.49 41.16 9.42
N VAL A 238 -0.80 41.94 8.59
CA VAL A 238 -1.35 42.46 7.33
C VAL A 238 -1.00 41.50 6.20
N ARG A 239 -2.00 41.07 5.43
CA ARG A 239 -1.84 40.25 4.21
C ARG A 239 -2.67 40.85 3.09
N THR A 240 -2.16 40.79 1.86
CA THR A 240 -2.94 41.13 0.66
C THR A 240 -3.71 39.89 0.22
N MET A 241 -5.04 39.97 0.18
CA MET A 241 -5.89 38.93 -0.41
C MET A 241 -5.97 39.17 -1.92
N SER A 242 -5.11 38.52 -2.68
CA SER A 242 -5.12 38.58 -4.15
C SER A 242 -5.25 37.15 -4.68
N GLU A 243 -6.50 36.70 -4.78
CA GLU A 243 -6.95 35.46 -5.42
C GLU A 243 -8.29 35.73 -6.14
N PHE A 244 -8.56 35.04 -7.24
CA PHE A 244 -9.83 35.16 -7.94
C PHE A 244 -10.88 34.27 -7.27
N GLY A 245 -11.85 34.85 -6.57
CA GLY A 245 -12.95 34.12 -5.96
C GLY A 245 -14.06 33.78 -6.96
N THR A 246 -14.19 34.57 -8.03
CA THR A 246 -15.23 34.39 -9.05
C THR A 246 -14.73 34.59 -10.47
N LEU A 247 -15.46 34.01 -11.43
CA LEU A 247 -15.18 34.18 -12.86
C LEU A 247 -15.36 35.63 -13.31
N ASP A 248 -16.22 36.40 -12.64
CA ASP A 248 -16.47 37.80 -12.95
C ASP A 248 -15.31 38.70 -12.52
N GLU A 249 -14.69 38.42 -11.36
CA GLU A 249 -13.45 39.10 -10.95
C GLU A 249 -12.32 38.89 -11.97
N LEU A 250 -12.22 37.67 -12.51
CA LEU A 250 -11.25 37.35 -13.54
C LEU A 250 -11.53 38.12 -14.84
N ARG A 251 -12.80 38.26 -15.25
CA ARG A 251 -13.22 39.06 -16.42
C ARG A 251 -12.91 40.54 -16.26
N GLU A 252 -13.11 41.07 -15.05
CA GLU A 252 -12.93 42.47 -14.73
C GLU A 252 -11.45 42.86 -14.51
N LEU A 253 -10.54 41.87 -14.49
CA LEU A 253 -9.11 42.06 -14.32
C LEU A 253 -8.58 43.10 -15.30
N ILE A 254 -7.90 44.10 -14.77
CA ILE A 254 -7.26 45.15 -15.57
C ILE A 254 -5.97 44.59 -16.15
N VAL A 255 -5.97 44.39 -17.47
CA VAL A 255 -4.83 43.84 -18.23
C VAL A 255 -3.85 44.94 -18.62
N ALA A 256 -4.36 46.11 -18.99
CA ALA A 256 -3.52 47.26 -19.36
C ALA A 256 -4.25 48.60 -19.21
N ARG A 257 -3.48 49.69 -19.26
CA ARG A 257 -4.00 51.06 -19.38
C ARG A 257 -3.41 51.72 -20.62
N ALA A 258 -4.26 52.06 -21.57
CA ALA A 258 -3.89 52.79 -22.78
C ALA A 258 -4.38 54.24 -22.66
N GLY A 259 -3.51 55.14 -22.20
CA GLY A 259 -3.89 56.53 -21.91
C GLY A 259 -4.89 56.62 -20.75
N SER A 260 -6.09 57.15 -21.01
CA SER A 260 -7.20 57.20 -20.04
C SER A 260 -8.11 55.97 -20.05
N THR A 261 -7.91 55.05 -20.99
CA THR A 261 -8.77 53.88 -21.17
C THR A 261 -8.19 52.68 -20.43
N VAL A 262 -8.97 52.10 -19.54
CA VAL A 262 -8.66 50.86 -18.83
C VAL A 262 -9.11 49.69 -19.70
N VAL A 263 -8.20 48.77 -20.01
CA VAL A 263 -8.50 47.57 -20.79
C VAL A 263 -8.63 46.39 -19.84
N ARG A 264 -9.79 45.75 -19.83
CA ARG A 264 -10.09 44.59 -19.00
C ARG A 264 -9.84 43.29 -19.76
N LEU A 265 -9.76 42.18 -19.03
CA LEU A 265 -9.59 40.86 -19.64
C LEU A 265 -10.77 40.52 -20.55
N SER A 266 -12.00 40.86 -20.14
CA SER A 266 -13.21 40.71 -20.95
C SER A 266 -13.17 41.45 -22.29
N ASP A 267 -12.39 42.53 -22.39
CA ASP A 267 -12.29 43.34 -23.62
C ASP A 267 -11.38 42.69 -24.66
N VAL A 268 -10.52 41.76 -24.25
CA VAL A 268 -9.49 41.14 -25.11
C VAL A 268 -9.50 39.62 -25.09
N ALA A 269 -10.32 39.00 -24.25
CA ALA A 269 -10.45 37.54 -24.13
C ALA A 269 -11.90 37.12 -23.86
N ASP A 270 -12.26 35.91 -24.30
CA ASP A 270 -13.44 35.23 -23.78
C ASP A 270 -13.05 34.35 -22.59
N VAL A 271 -13.78 34.49 -21.48
CA VAL A 271 -13.46 33.85 -20.20
C VAL A 271 -14.67 33.03 -19.77
N ARG A 272 -14.54 31.72 -19.86
CA ARG A 272 -15.61 30.76 -19.58
C ARG A 272 -15.08 29.58 -18.77
N ARG A 273 -15.98 28.93 -18.02
CA ARG A 273 -15.72 27.58 -17.51
C ARG A 273 -15.81 26.62 -18.66
N ASP A 274 -14.89 25.68 -18.69
CA ASP A 274 -14.80 24.64 -19.72
C ASP A 274 -14.22 23.37 -19.11
N VAL A 275 -14.22 22.28 -19.88
CA VAL A 275 -13.68 20.99 -19.46
C VAL A 275 -12.28 20.80 -20.07
N ALA A 276 -11.38 20.16 -19.32
CA ALA A 276 -10.07 19.75 -19.81
C ALA A 276 -10.19 18.65 -20.88
N ASP A 277 -9.25 18.65 -21.83
CA ASP A 277 -9.18 17.58 -22.83
C ASP A 277 -8.92 16.23 -22.11
N ARG A 278 -9.75 15.23 -22.41
CA ARG A 278 -9.73 13.95 -21.68
C ARG A 278 -8.68 13.01 -22.25
N GLU A 279 -7.65 12.72 -21.44
CA GLU A 279 -6.65 11.69 -21.77
C GLU A 279 -7.12 10.27 -21.42
N VAL A 280 -7.99 10.15 -20.40
CA VAL A 280 -8.45 8.88 -19.85
C VAL A 280 -9.97 8.89 -19.69
N ILE A 281 -10.62 7.83 -20.19
CA ILE A 281 -12.05 7.57 -20.01
C ILE A 281 -12.19 6.29 -19.18
N THR A 282 -12.91 6.36 -18.05
CA THR A 282 -13.21 5.18 -17.23
C THR A 282 -14.69 4.83 -17.35
N ARG A 283 -15.02 3.54 -17.33
CA ARG A 283 -16.39 3.03 -17.42
C ARG A 283 -16.62 1.90 -16.43
N ILE A 284 -17.79 1.90 -15.81
CA ILE A 284 -18.26 0.80 -14.95
C ILE A 284 -19.51 0.23 -15.58
N GLY A 285 -19.37 -0.93 -16.24
CA GLY A 285 -20.41 -1.43 -17.13
C GLY A 285 -20.45 -0.58 -18.41
N GLU A 286 -21.61 0.01 -18.72
CA GLU A 286 -21.80 0.86 -19.89
C GLU A 286 -21.73 2.37 -19.57
N ALA A 287 -21.83 2.74 -18.29
CA ALA A 287 -21.83 4.12 -17.80
C ALA A 287 -20.41 4.67 -17.65
N GLU A 288 -20.20 5.95 -17.97
CA GLU A 288 -18.94 6.62 -17.68
C GLU A 288 -18.82 6.91 -16.18
N SER A 289 -17.60 6.83 -15.69
CA SER A 289 -17.32 6.86 -14.26
C SER A 289 -16.06 7.64 -13.94
N VAL A 290 -15.82 7.77 -12.63
CA VAL A 290 -14.57 8.23 -12.07
C VAL A 290 -13.97 7.09 -11.26
N GLU A 291 -12.72 6.76 -11.53
CA GLU A 291 -11.97 5.77 -10.78
C GLU A 291 -11.10 6.46 -9.73
N ILE A 292 -11.05 5.88 -8.54
CA ILE A 292 -10.21 6.33 -7.44
C ILE A 292 -9.28 5.18 -7.07
N GLU A 293 -7.98 5.40 -7.29
CA GLU A 293 -6.92 4.45 -6.99
C GLU A 293 -6.24 4.82 -5.68
N ILE A 294 -6.03 3.83 -4.81
CA ILE A 294 -5.50 4.05 -3.46
C ILE A 294 -4.17 3.33 -3.31
N PHE A 295 -3.13 4.08 -2.95
CA PHE A 295 -1.76 3.61 -2.78
C PHE A 295 -1.40 3.55 -1.30
N LYS A 296 -0.74 2.48 -0.88
CA LYS A 296 -0.29 2.28 0.51
C LYS A 296 1.07 2.92 0.75
N GLU A 297 1.37 3.26 1.99
CA GLU A 297 2.74 3.51 2.41
C GLU A 297 3.57 2.22 2.34
N ALA A 298 4.89 2.33 2.16
CA ALA A 298 5.80 1.20 2.01
C ALA A 298 5.65 0.18 3.15
N ASP A 299 5.54 0.67 4.40
CA ASP A 299 5.50 -0.17 5.60
C ASP A 299 4.09 -0.60 6.04
N ALA A 300 3.04 -0.07 5.40
CA ALA A 300 1.66 -0.28 5.84
C ALA A 300 1.14 -1.68 5.51
N ASN A 301 0.37 -2.25 6.44
CA ASN A 301 -0.33 -3.53 6.28
C ASN A 301 -1.54 -3.37 5.35
N ILE A 302 -1.55 -4.11 4.24
CA ILE A 302 -2.58 -3.99 3.19
C ILE A 302 -3.98 -4.31 3.73
N VAL A 303 -4.11 -5.37 4.54
CA VAL A 303 -5.41 -5.82 5.06
C VAL A 303 -5.99 -4.79 6.01
N GLU A 304 -5.15 -4.22 6.88
CA GLU A 304 -5.58 -3.20 7.83
C GLU A 304 -5.97 -1.88 7.14
N VAL A 305 -5.16 -1.43 6.17
CA VAL A 305 -5.47 -0.21 5.40
C VAL A 305 -6.76 -0.39 4.61
N ALA A 306 -6.92 -1.52 3.91
CA ALA A 306 -8.13 -1.80 3.16
C ALA A 306 -9.37 -1.83 4.06
N GLU A 307 -9.27 -2.39 5.26
CA GLU A 307 -10.37 -2.39 6.24
C GLU A 307 -10.72 -0.97 6.71
N ARG A 308 -9.73 -0.14 7.02
CA ARG A 308 -9.95 1.28 7.40
C ARG A 308 -10.65 2.06 6.29
N VAL A 309 -10.21 1.90 5.04
CA VAL A 309 -10.85 2.56 3.90
C VAL A 309 -12.27 2.03 3.71
N ARG A 310 -12.47 0.71 3.73
CA ARG A 310 -13.80 0.10 3.58
C ARG A 310 -14.76 0.61 4.65
N ASN A 311 -14.31 0.71 5.90
CA ASN A 311 -15.10 1.25 7.01
C ASN A 311 -15.40 2.74 6.82
N ARG A 312 -14.47 3.53 6.25
CA ARG A 312 -14.70 4.94 5.93
C ARG A 312 -15.72 5.12 4.80
N VAL A 313 -15.69 4.25 3.80
CA VAL A 313 -16.58 4.29 2.61
C VAL A 313 -17.97 3.76 2.94
N TYR A 314 -18.08 2.52 3.42
CA TYR A 314 -19.33 1.79 3.60
C TYR A 314 -19.83 1.74 5.06
N GLY A 315 -18.97 2.06 6.03
CA GLY A 315 -19.25 1.88 7.46
C GLY A 315 -18.80 0.52 7.98
N ASP A 316 -18.68 0.40 9.31
CA ASP A 316 -18.28 -0.85 9.96
C ASP A 316 -19.42 -1.90 9.85
N PRO A 317 -19.18 -3.08 9.23
CA PRO A 317 -20.16 -4.15 9.12
C PRO A 317 -20.68 -4.65 10.48
N ASN A 318 -19.86 -4.58 11.53
CA ASN A 318 -20.24 -5.02 12.87
C ASN A 318 -21.20 -4.04 13.56
N GLU A 319 -21.08 -2.74 13.28
CA GLU A 319 -22.05 -1.73 13.74
C GLU A 319 -23.41 -1.89 13.03
N ALA A 320 -23.42 -2.28 11.75
CA ALA A 320 -24.64 -2.52 10.99
C ALA A 320 -25.42 -3.74 11.51
N LYS A 321 -24.73 -4.85 11.79
CA LYS A 321 -25.32 -6.05 12.42
C LYS A 321 -25.85 -5.78 13.83
N ALA A 322 -25.12 -5.01 14.64
CA ALA A 322 -25.55 -4.63 15.98
C ALA A 322 -26.85 -3.79 15.99
N LYS A 323 -27.09 -2.96 14.95
CA LYS A 323 -28.35 -2.22 14.78
C LYS A 323 -29.52 -3.13 14.39
N GLU A 324 -29.29 -4.12 13.52
CA GLU A 324 -30.31 -5.09 13.12
C GLU A 324 -30.78 -5.96 14.28
N GLU A 325 -29.86 -6.32 15.19
CA GLU A 325 -30.17 -7.06 16.41
C GLU A 325 -30.86 -6.19 17.46
N ALA A 326 -30.45 -4.91 17.62
CA ALA A 326 -31.09 -3.97 18.53
C ALA A 326 -32.51 -3.55 18.10
N GLY A 327 -32.80 -3.54 16.80
CA GLY A 327 -34.12 -3.23 16.25
C GLY A 327 -35.18 -4.34 16.39
N LYS A 328 -34.76 -5.58 16.72
CA LYS A 328 -35.65 -6.75 16.85
C LYS A 328 -35.98 -7.12 18.31
N GLY A 329 -35.44 -6.41 19.30
CA GLY A 329 -35.72 -6.61 20.72
C GLY A 329 -36.86 -5.74 21.22
N ASP A 330 -37.97 -6.37 21.63
CA ASP A 330 -39.10 -5.74 22.33
C ASP A 330 -38.61 -4.91 23.53
N ALA A 331 -38.71 -3.59 23.42
CA ALA A 331 -38.10 -2.66 24.34
C ALA A 331 -38.88 -2.58 25.66
N ARG A 332 -38.42 -3.30 26.70
CA ARG A 332 -38.65 -2.89 28.09
C ARG A 332 -37.50 -1.96 28.52
N PRO A 333 -37.79 -0.75 29.04
CA PRO A 333 -36.74 0.16 29.49
C PRO A 333 -36.15 -0.39 30.79
N ARG A 334 -34.95 -0.97 30.72
CA ARG A 334 -34.11 -1.17 31.89
C ARG A 334 -33.21 0.05 32.04
N ASP A 335 -33.55 0.87 33.03
CA ASP A 335 -32.69 1.89 33.60
C ASP A 335 -31.35 1.25 34.00
N LYS A 336 -30.30 1.58 33.24
CA LYS A 336 -28.91 1.31 33.61
C LYS A 336 -28.12 2.59 33.46
N GLY A 337 -27.93 3.25 34.59
CA GLY A 337 -26.63 3.75 35.08
C GLY A 337 -25.74 4.45 34.06
N LYS A 338 -25.69 5.77 34.16
CA LYS A 338 -24.66 6.65 33.60
C LYS A 338 -23.25 6.08 33.85
N GLY A 339 -22.55 5.72 32.77
CA GLY A 339 -21.15 5.27 32.86
C GLY A 339 -20.55 4.68 31.58
N GLY A 340 -21.10 4.96 30.40
CA GLY A 340 -20.44 4.62 29.13
C GLY A 340 -19.36 5.66 28.78
N PRO A 341 -18.21 5.27 28.21
CA PRO A 341 -17.23 6.23 27.73
C PRO A 341 -17.88 7.19 26.71
N PRO A 342 -17.45 8.47 26.66
CA PRO A 342 -18.10 9.48 25.83
C PRO A 342 -18.13 9.00 24.38
N GLY A 343 -19.33 8.92 23.81
CA GLY A 343 -19.56 8.44 22.46
C GLY A 343 -18.67 9.20 21.48
N LYS A 344 -17.73 8.49 20.87
CA LYS A 344 -17.00 9.00 19.70
C LYS A 344 -18.07 9.39 18.69
N LYS A 345 -18.16 10.69 18.37
CA LYS A 345 -19.10 11.19 17.35
C LYS A 345 -18.83 10.41 16.07
N ARG A 346 -19.83 9.63 15.62
CA ARG A 346 -19.74 8.81 14.41
C ARG A 346 -19.53 9.75 13.23
N VAL A 347 -18.41 9.59 12.52
CA VAL A 347 -18.17 10.30 11.27
C VAL A 347 -19.09 9.66 10.22
N PRO A 348 -19.93 10.43 9.51
CA PRO A 348 -20.82 9.87 8.49
C PRO A 348 -19.99 9.21 7.38
N THR A 349 -20.45 8.07 6.87
CA THR A 349 -19.71 7.31 5.84
C THR A 349 -19.75 8.04 4.50
N LEU A 350 -18.80 7.76 3.61
CA LEU A 350 -18.79 8.41 2.29
C LEU A 350 -19.99 8.04 1.42
N VAL A 351 -20.58 6.87 1.65
CA VAL A 351 -21.86 6.52 1.01
C VAL A 351 -23.04 7.28 1.63
N GLU A 352 -23.01 7.59 2.93
CA GLU A 352 -24.03 8.39 3.61
C GLU A 352 -23.96 9.89 3.23
N THR A 353 -22.77 10.42 2.93
CA THR A 353 -22.57 11.81 2.51
C THR A 353 -22.70 12.03 1.01
N ALA A 354 -22.85 10.96 0.23
CA ALA A 354 -22.93 11.04 -1.22
C ALA A 354 -24.17 11.84 -1.67
N PRO A 355 -24.02 12.78 -2.61
CA PRO A 355 -25.14 13.44 -3.27
C PRO A 355 -26.12 12.43 -3.87
N LYS A 356 -27.41 12.80 -3.93
CA LYS A 356 -28.45 11.94 -4.51
C LYS A 356 -28.07 11.56 -5.94
N GLY A 357 -28.03 10.26 -6.23
CA GLY A 357 -27.71 9.73 -7.56
C GLY A 357 -26.25 9.31 -7.75
N ILE A 358 -25.35 9.60 -6.80
CA ILE A 358 -23.96 9.13 -6.85
C ILE A 358 -23.82 7.83 -6.04
N SER A 359 -23.21 6.81 -6.64
CA SER A 359 -22.88 5.56 -5.99
C SER A 359 -21.38 5.28 -6.02
N ILE A 360 -20.87 4.67 -4.94
CA ILE A 360 -19.48 4.24 -4.82
C ILE A 360 -19.43 2.71 -4.81
N LYS A 361 -18.69 2.12 -5.73
CA LYS A 361 -18.49 0.66 -5.84
C LYS A 361 -17.02 0.30 -5.69
N LEU A 362 -16.73 -0.74 -4.93
CA LEU A 362 -15.41 -1.35 -4.86
C LEU A 362 -15.15 -2.13 -6.16
N LEU A 363 -14.17 -1.70 -6.94
CA LEU A 363 -13.79 -2.34 -8.21
C LEU A 363 -12.77 -3.44 -7.98
N THR A 364 -11.77 -3.18 -7.15
CA THR A 364 -10.71 -4.14 -6.83
C THR A 364 -10.24 -3.92 -5.40
N ASP A 365 -9.99 -5.03 -4.70
CA ASP A 365 -9.47 -5.02 -3.33
C ASP A 365 -8.50 -6.18 -3.15
N ARG A 366 -7.20 -5.88 -3.07
CA ARG A 366 -6.15 -6.89 -2.86
C ARG A 366 -6.27 -7.58 -1.50
N SER A 367 -6.87 -6.93 -0.49
CA SER A 367 -6.99 -7.51 0.86
C SER A 367 -7.89 -8.73 0.92
N VAL A 368 -8.89 -8.85 0.03
CA VAL A 368 -9.79 -10.00 -0.02
C VAL A 368 -9.02 -11.26 -0.38
N PHE A 369 -8.13 -11.16 -1.37
CA PHE A 369 -7.29 -12.29 -1.77
C PHE A 369 -6.28 -12.67 -0.68
N ILE A 370 -5.64 -11.67 -0.05
CA ILE A 370 -4.70 -11.90 1.05
C ILE A 370 -5.40 -12.60 2.23
N ARG A 371 -6.56 -12.08 2.65
CA ARG A 371 -7.34 -12.66 3.76
C ARG A 371 -7.79 -14.08 3.43
N ALA A 372 -8.31 -14.32 2.23
CA ALA A 372 -8.71 -15.66 1.80
C ALA A 372 -7.53 -16.65 1.78
N ALA A 373 -6.35 -16.24 1.30
CA ALA A 373 -5.16 -17.08 1.29
C ALA A 373 -4.68 -17.43 2.72
N ILE A 374 -4.75 -16.48 3.65
CA ILE A 374 -4.41 -16.72 5.06
C ILE A 374 -5.42 -17.65 5.69
N ASP A 375 -6.71 -17.39 5.50
CA ASP A 375 -7.80 -18.20 6.05
C ASP A 375 -7.69 -19.65 5.53
N GLU A 376 -7.40 -19.84 4.25
CA GLU A 376 -7.18 -21.17 3.65
C GLU A 376 -5.98 -21.90 4.28
N VAL A 377 -4.87 -21.19 4.50
CA VAL A 377 -3.69 -21.78 5.16
C VAL A 377 -3.99 -22.13 6.61
N VAL A 378 -4.70 -21.26 7.35
CA VAL A 378 -5.09 -21.51 8.74
C VAL A 378 -6.04 -22.70 8.84
N ASP A 379 -7.06 -22.77 7.97
CA ASP A 379 -8.01 -23.87 7.93
C ASP A 379 -7.32 -25.20 7.59
N THR A 380 -6.43 -25.19 6.59
CA THR A 380 -5.65 -26.37 6.21
C THR A 380 -4.71 -26.81 7.35
N ALA A 381 -4.05 -25.86 8.01
CA ALA A 381 -3.19 -26.14 9.17
C ALA A 381 -3.99 -26.70 10.36
N PHE A 382 -5.21 -26.20 10.60
CA PHE A 382 -6.08 -26.70 11.65
C PHE A 382 -6.56 -28.13 11.37
N ILE A 383 -7.08 -28.39 10.17
CA ILE A 383 -7.54 -29.74 9.75
C ILE A 383 -6.36 -30.72 9.79
N GLY A 384 -5.21 -30.34 9.23
CA GLY A 384 -3.99 -31.13 9.25
C GLY A 384 -3.48 -31.41 10.66
N GLY A 385 -3.50 -30.39 11.54
CA GLY A 385 -3.11 -30.51 12.94
C GLY A 385 -4.02 -31.45 13.73
N VAL A 386 -5.34 -31.34 13.57
CA VAL A 386 -6.31 -32.25 14.22
C VAL A 386 -6.11 -33.69 13.72
N LEU A 387 -5.95 -33.88 12.41
CA LEU A 387 -5.69 -35.21 11.84
C LEU A 387 -4.39 -35.80 12.37
N ALA A 388 -3.32 -35.00 12.47
CA ALA A 388 -2.04 -35.42 13.04
C ALA A 388 -2.19 -35.86 14.50
N VAL A 389 -2.92 -35.11 15.33
CA VAL A 389 -3.20 -35.48 16.73
C VAL A 389 -3.99 -36.79 16.82
N ILE A 390 -4.96 -37.02 15.93
CA ILE A 390 -5.72 -38.29 15.86
C ILE A 390 -4.80 -39.46 15.50
N ILE A 391 -3.93 -39.29 14.50
CA ILE A 391 -2.97 -40.31 14.08
C ILE A 391 -1.98 -40.60 15.23
N LEU A 392 -1.44 -39.56 15.87
CA LEU A 392 -0.55 -39.69 17.02
C LEU A 392 -1.22 -40.43 18.18
N PHE A 393 -2.49 -40.12 18.48
CA PHE A 393 -3.26 -40.81 19.50
C PHE A 393 -3.41 -42.30 19.19
N LEU A 394 -3.67 -42.64 17.92
CA LEU A 394 -3.82 -44.02 17.47
C LEU A 394 -2.50 -44.81 17.58
N PHE A 395 -1.37 -44.17 17.25
CA PHE A 395 -0.04 -44.79 17.34
C PHE A 395 0.44 -44.95 18.79
N LEU A 396 0.41 -43.88 19.57
CA LEU A 396 0.97 -43.87 20.94
C LEU A 396 0.04 -44.53 21.96
N ARG A 397 -1.26 -44.61 21.66
CA ARG A 397 -2.31 -45.20 22.52
C ARG A 397 -2.31 -44.68 23.97
N SER A 398 -1.72 -43.52 24.20
CA SER A 398 -1.53 -42.85 25.49
C SER A 398 -1.99 -41.40 25.37
N PHE A 399 -2.99 -41.03 26.18
CA PHE A 399 -3.55 -39.68 26.18
C PHE A 399 -2.49 -38.63 26.55
N PHE A 400 -1.74 -38.87 27.64
CA PHE A 400 -0.73 -37.92 28.12
C PHE A 400 0.43 -37.75 27.14
N SER A 401 0.89 -38.82 26.51
CA SER A 401 1.99 -38.75 25.54
C SER A 401 1.56 -37.93 24.31
N THR A 402 0.35 -38.18 23.83
CA THR A 402 -0.23 -37.45 22.70
C THR A 402 -0.43 -35.97 23.03
N THR A 403 -0.93 -35.63 24.23
CA THR A 403 -1.13 -34.22 24.62
C THR A 403 0.20 -33.46 24.73
N ILE A 404 1.28 -34.10 25.19
CA ILE A 404 2.61 -33.45 25.25
C ILE A 404 3.08 -33.05 23.85
N ILE A 405 2.97 -33.95 22.86
CA ILE A 405 3.35 -33.66 21.46
C ILE A 405 2.38 -32.66 20.81
N ALA A 406 1.08 -32.80 21.08
CA ALA A 406 0.08 -31.87 20.57
C ALA A 406 0.31 -30.43 21.08
N LEU A 407 0.78 -30.27 22.31
CA LEU A 407 1.10 -28.96 22.90
C LEU A 407 2.43 -28.39 22.38
N SER A 408 3.39 -29.23 21.95
CA SER A 408 4.65 -28.73 21.39
C SER A 408 4.48 -28.05 20.03
N ILE A 409 3.45 -28.42 19.25
CA ILE A 409 3.14 -27.80 17.95
C ILE A 409 2.81 -26.30 18.09
N PRO A 410 1.75 -25.88 18.83
CA PRO A 410 1.42 -24.46 18.97
C PRO A 410 2.53 -23.70 19.70
N LEU A 411 3.21 -24.34 20.65
CA LEU A 411 4.37 -23.75 21.32
C LEU A 411 5.48 -23.39 20.32
N SER A 412 5.81 -24.29 19.40
CA SER A 412 6.82 -24.02 18.37
C SER A 412 6.40 -22.88 17.45
N ILE A 413 5.13 -22.81 17.04
CA ILE A 413 4.64 -21.74 16.15
C ILE A 413 4.82 -20.37 16.82
N VAL A 414 4.43 -20.24 18.08
CA VAL A 414 4.58 -18.99 18.85
C VAL A 414 6.04 -18.59 18.96
N VAL A 415 6.94 -19.54 19.26
CA VAL A 415 8.39 -19.29 19.31
C VAL A 415 8.89 -18.79 17.95
N THR A 416 8.45 -19.40 16.85
CA THR A 416 8.87 -18.99 15.50
C THR A 416 8.37 -17.58 15.14
N PHE A 417 7.18 -17.16 15.56
CA PHE A 417 6.74 -15.77 15.38
C PHE A 417 7.69 -14.76 16.04
N GLY A 418 8.27 -15.11 17.19
CA GLY A 418 9.32 -14.32 17.82
C GLY A 418 10.57 -14.20 16.94
N GLY A 419 10.99 -15.31 16.32
CA GLY A 419 12.13 -15.35 15.40
C GLY A 419 11.91 -14.54 14.11
N LEU A 420 10.72 -14.68 13.50
CA LEU A 420 10.34 -13.92 12.30
C LEU A 420 10.36 -12.41 12.57
N TYR A 421 9.86 -11.98 13.73
CA TYR A 421 9.86 -10.58 14.13
C TYR A 421 11.28 -10.02 14.33
N LEU A 422 12.19 -10.80 14.91
CA LEU A 422 13.60 -10.39 15.05
C LEU A 422 14.34 -10.34 13.70
N GLY A 423 13.92 -11.14 12.73
CA GLY A 423 14.49 -11.19 11.38
C GLY A 423 13.84 -10.22 10.39
N ASP A 424 12.87 -9.41 10.83
CA ASP A 424 12.07 -8.51 9.98
C ASP A 424 11.41 -9.23 8.77
N VAL A 425 11.03 -10.50 8.97
CA VAL A 425 10.39 -11.32 7.94
C VAL A 425 8.88 -11.26 8.10
N SER A 426 8.17 -10.89 7.04
CA SER A 426 6.70 -10.86 7.04
C SER A 426 6.09 -12.26 7.04
N LEU A 427 4.88 -12.36 7.60
CA LEU A 427 4.07 -13.57 7.53
C LEU A 427 3.40 -13.63 6.16
N ASN A 428 3.96 -14.45 5.28
CA ASN A 428 3.48 -14.70 3.92
C ASN A 428 3.36 -16.20 3.62
N ILE A 429 2.83 -16.56 2.44
CA ILE A 429 2.60 -17.94 2.02
C ILE A 429 3.89 -18.79 2.09
N MET A 430 5.05 -18.23 1.73
CA MET A 430 6.33 -18.93 1.78
C MET A 430 6.77 -19.20 3.22
N SER A 431 6.65 -18.20 4.10
CA SER A 431 6.95 -18.36 5.52
C SER A 431 6.00 -19.35 6.22
N LEU A 432 4.72 -19.36 5.84
CA LEU A 432 3.72 -20.30 6.34
C LEU A 432 3.98 -21.72 5.83
N GLY A 433 4.37 -21.88 4.57
CA GLY A 433 4.84 -23.16 4.03
C GLY A 433 6.08 -23.69 4.77
N GLY A 434 7.04 -22.80 5.07
CA GLY A 434 8.21 -23.11 5.89
C GLY A 434 7.84 -23.52 7.32
N LEU A 435 6.89 -22.83 7.95
CA LEU A 435 6.31 -23.20 9.24
C LEU A 435 5.68 -24.58 9.19
N ALA A 436 4.86 -24.88 8.17
CA ALA A 436 4.21 -26.18 8.02
C ALA A 436 5.22 -27.33 7.89
N LEU A 437 6.27 -27.15 7.07
CA LEU A 437 7.35 -28.13 6.93
C LEU A 437 8.15 -28.27 8.24
N GLY A 438 8.45 -27.15 8.91
CA GLY A 438 9.13 -27.12 10.19
C GLY A 438 8.36 -27.84 11.30
N ILE A 439 7.04 -27.68 11.36
CA ILE A 439 6.16 -28.37 12.30
C ILE A 439 6.23 -29.89 12.06
N GLY A 440 6.19 -30.35 10.81
CA GLY A 440 6.31 -31.77 10.48
C GLY A 440 7.60 -32.39 11.03
N MET A 441 8.75 -31.77 10.72
CA MET A 441 10.04 -32.25 11.22
C MET A 441 10.16 -32.20 12.75
N LEU A 442 9.58 -31.18 13.39
CA LEU A 442 9.61 -31.06 14.85
C LEU A 442 8.76 -32.14 15.51
N VAL A 443 7.57 -32.42 14.98
CA VAL A 443 6.67 -33.46 15.49
C VAL A 443 7.35 -34.82 15.40
N ASP A 444 7.96 -35.15 14.26
CA ASP A 444 8.67 -36.42 14.08
C ASP A 444 9.76 -36.61 15.14
N ASN A 445 10.62 -35.60 15.35
CA ASN A 445 11.67 -35.66 16.37
C ASN A 445 11.10 -35.73 17.80
N ALA A 446 10.03 -34.97 18.10
CA ALA A 446 9.39 -35.00 19.41
C ALA A 446 8.77 -36.36 19.72
N VAL A 447 8.18 -37.02 18.71
CA VAL A 447 7.63 -38.38 18.83
C VAL A 447 8.72 -39.38 19.15
N VAL A 448 9.84 -39.37 18.41
CA VAL A 448 10.95 -40.32 18.63
C VAL A 448 11.55 -40.15 20.02
N VAL A 449 11.77 -38.91 20.47
CA VAL A 449 12.29 -38.64 21.82
C VAL A 449 11.30 -39.11 22.90
N LEU A 450 10.01 -38.81 22.74
CA LEU A 450 9.01 -39.20 23.75
C LEU A 450 8.83 -40.73 23.81
N GLU A 451 8.88 -41.41 22.66
CA GLU A 451 8.83 -42.87 22.58
C GLU A 451 10.05 -43.51 23.24
N SER A 452 11.24 -42.95 23.02
CA SER A 452 12.47 -43.39 23.69
C SER A 452 12.37 -43.25 25.22
N ILE A 453 11.87 -42.11 25.71
CA ILE A 453 11.63 -41.90 27.14
C ILE A 453 10.57 -42.89 27.67
N HIS A 454 9.52 -43.16 26.90
CA HIS A 454 8.47 -44.10 27.28
C HIS A 454 9.02 -45.53 27.40
N ARG A 455 9.82 -45.97 26.43
CA ARG A 455 10.52 -47.26 26.45
C ARG A 455 11.42 -47.40 27.69
N CYS A 456 12.25 -46.41 28.01
CA CYS A 456 13.08 -46.44 29.22
C CYS A 456 12.24 -46.52 30.51
N ARG A 457 11.05 -45.90 30.54
CA ARG A 457 10.12 -46.04 31.68
C ARG A 457 9.54 -47.44 31.79
N GLU A 458 9.26 -48.12 30.67
CA GLU A 458 8.78 -49.51 30.69
C GLU A 458 9.88 -50.50 31.10
N GLU A 459 11.16 -50.18 30.81
CA GLU A 459 12.33 -50.94 31.28
C GLU A 459 12.59 -50.81 32.80
N GLY A 460 11.86 -49.92 33.50
CA GLY A 460 11.91 -49.78 34.95
C GLY A 460 12.67 -48.54 35.46
N ASP A 461 13.12 -47.64 34.59
CA ASP A 461 13.80 -46.41 35.01
C ASP A 461 12.83 -45.42 35.71
N GLU A 462 13.30 -44.76 36.77
CA GLU A 462 12.56 -43.62 37.37
C GLU A 462 12.39 -42.49 36.35
N VAL A 463 11.31 -41.70 36.47
CA VAL A 463 10.94 -40.63 35.51
C VAL A 463 12.12 -39.74 35.11
N ARG A 464 12.95 -39.32 36.07
CA ARG A 464 14.11 -38.47 35.81
C ARG A 464 15.23 -39.21 35.07
N ALA A 465 15.51 -40.46 35.44
CA ALA A 465 16.51 -41.28 34.79
C ALA A 465 16.08 -41.65 33.36
N ALA A 466 14.81 -41.99 33.18
CA ALA A 466 14.22 -42.29 31.88
C ALA A 466 14.22 -41.07 30.95
N SER A 467 13.95 -39.86 31.45
CA SER A 467 14.08 -38.63 30.65
C SER A 467 15.51 -38.33 30.23
N LEU A 468 16.49 -38.54 31.11
CA LEU A 468 17.91 -38.29 30.79
C LEU A 468 18.45 -39.34 29.81
N ARG A 469 18.09 -40.62 30.00
CA ARG A 469 18.53 -41.74 29.16
C ARG A 469 17.83 -41.73 27.82
N GLY A 470 16.51 -41.54 27.79
CA GLY A 470 15.71 -41.53 26.56
C GLY A 470 16.13 -40.43 25.58
N VAL A 471 16.48 -39.24 26.07
CA VAL A 471 17.01 -38.13 25.24
C VAL A 471 18.41 -38.40 24.70
N ARG A 472 19.20 -39.30 25.30
CA ARG A 472 20.56 -39.65 24.82
C ARG A 472 20.58 -40.74 23.75
N GLU A 473 19.52 -41.53 23.67
CA GLU A 473 19.42 -42.66 22.74
C GLU A 473 18.94 -42.24 21.34
N VAL A 474 18.54 -40.97 21.18
CA VAL A 474 18.03 -40.34 19.96
C VAL A 474 18.94 -39.19 19.58
#